data_AF-A0A842M734-F1
#
_entry.id   AF-A0A842M734-F1
#
_cell.length_a   1.000
_cell.length_b   1.000
_cell.length_c   1.000
_cell.angle_alpha   90.00
_cell.angle_beta   90.00
_cell.angle_gamma   90.00
#
_symmetry.space_group_name_H-M   'P 1'
#
loop_
_entity.id
_entity.type
_entity.pdbx_description
1 polymer ?
#
loop_
_entity_poly.entity_id
_entity_poly.type
_entity_poly.pdbx_seq_one_letter_code
_entity_poly.pdbx_strand_id
1 'polypeptide(L)' 'LKTEGGLYIKELISGDDGRTKPSISEILNTPAECIELDVLEVG' A
#
# COMPACT_ATOMS: atom_id res chain seq x y z
N LEU A 1 5.57 -1.45 -8.18
CA LEU A 1 5.09 -0.06 -8.19
C LEU A 1 6.32 0.85 -8.25
N LYS A 2 6.29 1.96 -8.99
CA LYS A 2 7.30 3.03 -8.84
C LYS A 2 6.67 4.15 -8.03
N THR A 3 7.35 4.59 -6.98
CA THR A 3 6.79 5.51 -5.99
C THR A 3 7.84 6.50 -5.55
N GLU A 4 7.41 7.64 -5.01
CA GLU A 4 8.31 8.58 -4.37
C GLU A 4 8.78 8.03 -3.01
N GLY A 5 9.92 8.54 -2.54
CA GLY A 5 10.46 8.20 -1.24
C GLY A 5 9.51 8.63 -0.12
N GLY A 6 9.36 7.77 0.90
CA GLY A 6 8.48 8.03 2.04
C GLY A 6 7.05 7.50 1.89
N LEU A 7 6.70 6.87 0.76
CA LEU A 7 5.42 6.17 0.64
C LEU A 7 5.45 4.83 1.40
N TYR A 8 4.44 4.60 2.22
CA TYR A 8 4.25 3.37 2.97
C TYR A 8 3.38 2.38 2.19
N ILE A 9 4.02 1.46 1.45
CA ILE A 9 3.32 0.50 0.58
C ILE A 9 2.33 -0.37 1.34
N LYS A 10 2.66 -0.80 2.56
CA LYS A 10 1.77 -1.64 3.38
C LYS A 10 0.47 -0.91 3.73
N GLU A 11 0.56 0.38 4.04
CA GLU A 11 -0.58 1.25 4.37
C GLU A 11 -1.41 1.57 3.13
N LEU A 12 -0.78 1.75 1.96
CA LEU A 12 -1.50 1.89 0.69
C LEU A 12 -2.33 0.63 0.38
N ILE A 13 -1.83 -0.56 0.74
CA ILE A 13 -2.55 -1.82 0.55
C ILE A 13 -3.70 -1.96 1.55
N SER A 14 -3.41 -1.87 2.86
CA SER A 14 -4.38 -2.13 3.93
C SER A 14 -5.36 -0.98 4.19
N GLY A 15 -4.98 0.24 3.84
CA GLY A 15 -5.73 1.46 4.14
C GLY A 15 -5.44 2.09 5.49
N ASP A 16 -4.57 1.49 6.32
CA ASP A 16 -4.18 1.99 7.65
C ASP A 16 -5.39 2.45 8.49
N ASP A 17 -6.37 1.56 8.69
CA ASP A 17 -7.64 1.84 9.38
C ASP A 17 -8.40 3.05 8.83
N GLY A 18 -8.30 3.27 7.51
CA GLY A 18 -8.95 4.36 6.79
C GLY A 18 -8.17 5.68 6.78
N ARG A 19 -6.94 5.71 7.30
CA ARG A 19 -6.06 6.90 7.24
C ARG A 19 -5.47 7.13 5.85
N THR A 20 -5.33 6.07 5.06
CA THR A 20 -4.80 6.14 3.68
C THR A 20 -5.92 5.97 2.66
N LYS A 21 -6.13 6.98 1.81
CA LYS A 21 -7.20 7.00 0.80
C LYS A 21 -6.78 7.62 -0.55
N PRO A 22 -7.18 7.03 -1.68
CA PRO A 22 -7.77 5.68 -1.77
C PRO A 22 -6.72 4.61 -1.41
N SER A 23 -7.15 3.50 -0.82
CA SER A 23 -6.31 2.31 -0.59
C SER A 23 -6.74 1.15 -1.48
N ILE A 24 -5.88 0.14 -1.65
CA ILE A 24 -6.23 -1.05 -2.43
C ILE A 24 -7.42 -1.78 -1.81
N SER A 25 -7.45 -1.90 -0.47
CA SER A 25 -8.59 -2.48 0.24
C SER A 25 -9.89 -1.72 -0.04
N GLU A 26 -9.86 -0.38 -0.06
CA GLU A 26 -11.03 0.47 -0.34
C GLU A 26 -11.48 0.31 -1.80
N ILE A 27 -10.55 0.34 -2.75
CA ILE A 27 -10.84 0.20 -4.19
C ILE A 27 -11.48 -1.16 -4.50
N LEU A 28 -11.01 -2.24 -3.87
CA LEU A 28 -11.52 -3.59 -4.08
C LEU A 28 -12.74 -3.91 -3.21
N ASN A 29 -13.15 -2.99 -2.32
CA ASN A 29 -14.20 -3.19 -1.32
C ASN A 29 -14.05 -4.53 -0.56
N THR A 30 -12.80 -4.90 -0.25
CA THR A 30 -12.43 -6.17 0.37
C THR A 30 -11.20 -5.94 1.26
N PRO A 31 -11.14 -6.50 2.48
CA PRO A 31 -9.94 -6.41 3.32
C PRO A 31 -8.71 -6.95 2.58
N ALA A 32 -7.62 -6.17 2.58
CA ALA A 32 -6.36 -6.54 1.94
C ALA A 32 -5.18 -6.36 2.90
N GLU A 33 -4.22 -7.29 2.84
CA GLU A 33 -2.99 -7.26 3.64
C GLU A 33 -1.77 -7.55 2.74
N CYS A 34 -0.65 -6.90 3.05
CA CYS A 34 0.61 -7.14 2.36
C CYS A 34 1.34 -8.33 3.00
N ILE A 35 1.26 -9.50 2.35
CA ILE A 35 1.93 -10.72 2.82
C ILE A 35 3.44 -10.69 2.55
N GLU A 36 3.85 -10.11 1.43
CA GLU A 36 5.25 -10.00 1.01
C GLU A 36 5.46 -8.68 0.26
N LEU A 37 6.65 -8.10 0.41
CA LEU A 37 7.05 -6.87 -0.27
C LEU A 37 8.55 -6.88 -0.52
N ASP A 38 8.92 -6.91 -1.80
CA ASP A 38 10.30 -6.78 -2.25
C ASP A 38 10.55 -5.43 -2.90
N VAL A 39 11.70 -4.84 -2.58
CA VAL A 39 12.21 -3.62 -3.22
C VAL A 39 13.20 -4.04 -4.30
N LEU A 40 12.83 -3.81 -5.56
CA LEU A 40 13.65 -4.21 -6.71
C LEU A 40 14.78 -3.23 -7.03
N GLU A 41 14.57 -1.94 -6.75
CA GLU A 41 15.52 -0.86 -7.08
C GLU A 41 15.33 0.32 -6.11
N VAL A 42 16.44 0.96 -5.73
CA VAL A 42 16.48 2.21 -4.96
C VAL A 42 17.38 3.18 -5.72
N GLY A 43 16.88 4.38 -6.00
CA GLY A 43 17.60 5.46 -6.68
C GLY A 43 17.78 6.69 -5.80
#